data_AF-A0A1E1VZN4-F1
#
_entry.id   AF-A0A1E1VZN4-F1
#
_cell.length_a   1.000
_cell.length_b   1.000
_cell.length_c   1.000
_cell.angle_alpha   90.00
_cell.angle_beta   90.00
_cell.angle_gamma   90.00
#
_symmetry.space_group_name_H-M   'P 1'
#
loop_
_entity.id
_entity.type
_entity.pdbx_description
1 polymer ?
#
loop_
_entity_poly.entity_id
_entity_poly.type
_entity_poly.pdbx_seq_one_letter_code
_entity_poly.pdbx_strand_id
1 'polypeptide(L)'
;MVVVLNGVLADECPTSVRALLAAHPGYRDAAAQLLGAAVRVLGPAHLLYVAQRELAAVAPHDKNVQIIGSDDATSCIIVVVRHSGSGAVALAHLDGSGTADAAAAMVARVQQLAAG
;
A
#
# COMPACT_ATOMS: atom_id res chain seq x y z
N MET A 1 -15.24 -7.53 3.33
CA MET A 1 -13.78 -7.38 3.53
C MET A 1 -13.55 -7.20 5.02
N VAL A 2 -12.69 -8.01 5.64
CA VAL A 2 -12.36 -7.89 7.08
C VAL A 2 -11.04 -7.16 7.23
N VAL A 3 -10.89 -6.37 8.27
CA VAL A 3 -9.63 -5.70 8.62
C VAL A 3 -9.15 -6.27 9.95
N VAL A 4 -7.87 -6.64 10.02
CA VAL A 4 -7.21 -7.12 11.23
C VAL A 4 -6.25 -6.03 11.70
N LEU A 5 -6.43 -5.55 12.92
CA LEU A 5 -5.60 -4.51 13.54
C LEU A 5 -4.84 -5.14 14.70
N ASN A 6 -3.50 -5.05 14.67
CA ASN A 6 -2.61 -5.68 15.66
C ASN A 6 -2.88 -7.17 15.93
N GLY A 7 -3.27 -7.93 14.89
CA GLY A 7 -3.58 -9.35 15.00
C GLY A 7 -4.99 -9.68 15.50
N VAL A 8 -5.82 -8.66 15.78
CA VAL A 8 -7.21 -8.83 16.23
C VAL A 8 -8.15 -8.39 15.11
N LEU A 9 -9.20 -9.18 14.85
CA LEU A 9 -10.27 -8.77 13.92
C LEU A 9 -10.93 -7.51 14.44
N ALA A 10 -11.04 -6.48 13.61
CA ALA A 10 -11.75 -5.27 13.97
C ALA A 10 -13.26 -5.51 13.87
N ASP A 11 -13.98 -5.32 14.98
CA ASP A 11 -15.44 -5.45 15.04
C ASP A 11 -16.13 -4.40 14.16
N GLU A 12 -15.59 -3.17 14.16
CA GLU A 12 -16.02 -2.07 13.30
C GLU A 12 -14.81 -1.51 12.54
N CYS A 13 -15.04 -1.10 11.28
CA CYS A 13 -14.00 -0.42 10.53
C CYS A 13 -13.78 1.00 11.09
N PRO A 14 -12.54 1.42 11.34
CA PRO A 14 -12.25 2.79 11.76
C PRO A 14 -12.78 3.80 10.74
N THR A 15 -13.59 4.75 11.20
CA THR A 15 -14.23 5.77 10.36
C THR A 15 -13.35 7.01 10.15
N SER A 16 -12.23 7.11 10.87
CA SER A 16 -11.23 8.16 10.67
C SER A 16 -9.83 7.69 11.10
N VAL A 17 -8.80 8.25 10.46
CA VAL A 17 -7.40 8.02 10.86
C VAL A 17 -7.16 8.45 12.31
N ARG A 18 -7.79 9.53 12.77
CA ARG A 18 -7.68 9.99 14.16
C ARG A 18 -8.18 8.94 15.15
N ALA A 19 -9.34 8.35 14.88
CA ALA A 19 -9.90 7.28 15.73
C ALA A 19 -9.02 6.03 15.70
N LEU A 20 -8.55 5.62 14.51
CA LEU A 20 -7.61 4.51 14.36
C LEU A 20 -6.35 4.72 15.21
N LEU A 21 -5.71 5.89 15.11
CA LEU A 21 -4.49 6.21 15.85
C LEU A 21 -4.74 6.35 17.36
N ALA A 22 -5.93 6.75 17.79
CA ALA A 22 -6.29 6.80 19.21
C ALA A 22 -6.47 5.39 19.80
N ALA A 23 -7.14 4.49 19.06
CA ALA A 23 -7.36 3.12 19.47
C ALA A 23 -6.10 2.24 19.37
N HIS A 24 -5.18 2.55 18.45
CA HIS A 24 -3.98 1.75 18.18
C HIS A 24 -2.71 2.63 18.16
N PRO A 25 -2.15 2.98 19.34
CA PRO A 25 -1.01 3.90 19.44
C PRO A 25 0.23 3.47 18.66
N GLY A 26 0.48 2.16 18.49
CA GLY A 26 1.64 1.67 17.74
C GLY A 26 1.69 2.14 16.27
N TYR A 27 0.54 2.46 15.67
CA TYR A 27 0.50 3.06 14.33
C TYR A 27 0.97 4.52 14.32
N ARG A 28 0.92 5.24 15.46
CA ARG A 28 1.48 6.59 15.58
C ARG A 28 2.99 6.56 15.49
N ASP A 29 3.63 5.58 16.11
CA ASP A 29 5.09 5.43 16.08
C ASP A 29 5.57 5.12 14.66
N ALA A 30 4.89 4.20 13.97
CA ALA A 30 5.17 3.90 12.56
C ALA A 30 4.95 5.13 11.66
N ALA A 31 3.88 5.90 11.88
CA ALA A 31 3.63 7.15 11.16
C ALA A 31 4.72 8.20 11.42
N ALA A 32 5.17 8.34 12.67
CA ALA A 32 6.26 9.25 13.03
C ALA A 32 7.59 8.86 12.37
N GLN A 33 7.89 7.57 12.28
CA GLN A 33 9.06 7.08 11.54
C GLN A 33 8.97 7.40 10.05
N LEU A 34 7.81 7.21 9.43
CA LEU A 34 7.60 7.55 8.02
C LEU A 34 7.74 9.06 7.77
N LEU A 35 7.16 9.89 8.64
CA LEU A 35 7.26 11.35 8.55
C LEU A 35 8.68 11.88 8.81
N GLY A 36 9.47 11.17 9.63
CA GLY A 36 10.87 11.51 9.90
C GLY A 36 11.86 10.99 8.86
N ALA A 37 11.43 10.12 7.93
CA ALA A 37 12.29 9.60 6.89
C ALA A 37 12.70 10.70 5.90
N ALA A 38 14.00 10.75 5.56
CA ALA A 38 14.49 11.67 4.54
C ALA A 38 13.93 11.30 3.15
N VAL A 39 13.41 12.29 2.44
CA VAL A 39 12.99 12.12 1.04
C VAL A 39 14.20 11.71 0.20
N ARG A 40 14.02 10.68 -0.64
CA ARG A 40 15.06 10.15 -1.52
C ARG A 40 14.68 10.39 -2.96
N VAL A 41 15.60 10.98 -3.73
CA VAL A 41 15.48 11.06 -5.19
C VAL A 41 15.87 9.70 -5.76
N LEU A 42 14.96 9.09 -6.50
CA LEU A 42 15.19 7.80 -7.16
C LEU A 42 15.42 8.02 -8.65
N GLY A 43 16.44 7.33 -9.19
CA GLY A 43 16.65 7.27 -10.64
C GLY A 43 15.69 6.29 -11.32
N PRO A 44 15.64 6.29 -12.67
CA PRO A 44 14.70 5.46 -13.42
C PRO A 44 15.07 3.97 -13.46
N ALA A 45 16.30 3.61 -13.08
CA ALA A 45 16.78 2.23 -13.15
C ALA A 45 15.96 1.33 -12.21
N HIS A 46 15.31 0.32 -12.78
CA HIS A 46 14.49 -0.67 -12.07
C HIS A 46 13.32 -0.07 -11.25
N LEU A 47 12.87 1.12 -11.61
CA LEU A 47 11.72 1.80 -11.02
C LEU A 47 10.47 1.55 -11.87
N LEU A 48 9.43 1.01 -11.25
CA LEU A 48 8.08 1.03 -11.76
C LEU A 48 7.31 2.17 -11.10
N TYR A 49 7.15 3.28 -11.82
CA TYR A 49 6.33 4.40 -11.39
C TYR A 49 4.86 4.12 -11.67
N VAL A 50 3.98 4.41 -10.70
CA VAL A 50 2.54 4.22 -10.78
C VAL A 50 1.89 5.60 -10.69
N ALA A 51 1.27 6.07 -11.75
CA ALA A 51 0.60 7.37 -11.78
C ALA A 51 -0.78 7.32 -11.10
N GLN A 52 -1.37 8.50 -10.89
CA GLN A 52 -2.73 8.61 -10.34
C GLN A 52 -3.72 7.79 -11.19
N ARG A 53 -4.60 7.02 -10.52
CA ARG A 53 -5.56 6.05 -11.09
C ARG A 53 -4.93 4.81 -11.70
N GLU A 54 -3.63 4.59 -11.50
CA GLU A 54 -2.98 3.35 -11.90
C GLU A 54 -2.77 2.40 -10.72
N LEU A 55 -2.60 1.13 -11.06
CA LEU A 55 -2.29 0.04 -10.15
C LEU A 55 -1.23 -0.82 -10.83
N ALA A 56 -0.19 -1.18 -10.08
CA ALA A 56 0.77 -2.18 -10.50
C ALA A 56 1.01 -3.19 -9.39
N ALA A 57 1.36 -4.42 -9.77
CA ALA A 57 1.73 -5.48 -8.85
C ALA A 57 2.95 -6.23 -9.38
N VAL A 58 3.88 -6.56 -8.48
CA VAL A 58 5.16 -7.17 -8.80
C VAL A 58 5.47 -8.30 -7.82
N ALA A 59 6.11 -9.35 -8.33
CA ALA A 59 6.66 -10.42 -7.51
C ALA A 59 8.14 -10.17 -7.23
N PRO A 60 8.70 -10.66 -6.11
CA PRO A 60 10.12 -10.41 -5.76
C PRO A 60 11.14 -10.97 -6.75
N HIS A 61 10.73 -11.91 -7.60
CA HIS A 61 11.59 -12.53 -8.60
C HIS A 61 11.56 -11.83 -9.96
N ASP A 62 10.81 -10.71 -10.10
CA ASP A 62 10.89 -9.87 -11.30
C ASP A 62 12.25 -9.17 -11.36
N LYS A 63 13.07 -9.56 -12.34
CA LYS A 63 14.43 -9.02 -12.52
C LYS A 63 14.45 -7.57 -13.03
N ASN A 64 13.33 -7.06 -13.53
CA ASN A 64 13.26 -5.74 -14.15
C ASN A 64 12.84 -4.66 -13.14
N VAL A 65 12.09 -5.03 -12.10
CA VAL A 65 11.54 -4.08 -11.12
C VAL A 65 12.12 -4.35 -9.73
N GLN A 66 12.83 -3.37 -9.18
CA GLN A 66 13.33 -3.40 -7.80
C GLN A 66 12.57 -2.44 -6.90
N ILE A 67 12.05 -1.35 -7.45
CA ILE A 67 11.30 -0.34 -6.71
C ILE A 67 9.98 -0.11 -7.44
N ILE A 68 8.89 -0.11 -6.68
CA ILE A 68 7.58 0.39 -7.12
C ILE A 68 7.29 1.67 -6.33
N GLY A 69 6.82 2.71 -6.99
CA GLY A 69 6.65 4.02 -6.37
C GLY A 69 5.59 4.87 -7.04
N SER A 70 5.18 5.92 -6.35
CA SER A 70 4.26 6.94 -6.83
C SER A 70 4.56 8.24 -6.10
N ASP A 71 4.16 9.37 -6.66
CA ASP A 71 4.37 10.71 -6.10
C ASP A 71 3.15 11.61 -6.38
N ASP A 72 3.22 12.89 -6.01
CA ASP A 72 2.20 13.93 -6.22
C ASP A 72 0.86 13.65 -5.51
N ALA A 73 0.91 12.88 -4.41
CA ALA A 73 -0.26 12.58 -3.60
C ALA A 73 -0.63 13.76 -2.68
N THR A 74 -1.54 14.63 -3.15
CA THR A 74 -2.00 15.81 -2.40
C THR A 74 -3.26 15.52 -1.57
N SER A 75 -4.39 15.21 -2.23
CA SER A 75 -5.64 14.75 -1.61
C SER A 75 -5.94 13.27 -1.89
N CYS A 76 -5.27 12.72 -2.90
CA CYS A 76 -5.23 11.30 -3.22
C CYS A 76 -4.41 10.52 -2.18
N ILE A 77 -4.51 9.20 -2.22
CA ILE A 77 -3.77 8.30 -1.33
C ILE A 77 -2.98 7.27 -2.13
N ILE A 78 -1.78 6.97 -1.66
CA ILE A 78 -0.97 5.85 -2.16
C ILE A 78 -1.20 4.65 -1.23
N VAL A 79 -1.64 3.54 -1.79
CA VAL A 79 -1.93 2.30 -1.05
C VAL A 79 -0.94 1.23 -1.47
N VAL A 80 -0.39 0.52 -0.49
CA VAL A 80 0.50 -0.63 -0.71
C VAL A 80 -0.10 -1.86 -0.04
N VAL A 81 -0.27 -2.95 -0.79
CA VAL A 81 -0.67 -4.26 -0.27
C VAL A 81 0.46 -5.24 -0.50
N ARG A 82 0.89 -5.94 0.55
CA ARG A 82 1.99 -6.90 0.48
C ARG A 82 1.57 -8.24 1.06
N HIS A 83 1.78 -9.32 0.31
CA HIS A 83 1.73 -10.67 0.85
C HIS A 83 3.09 -11.01 1.46
N SER A 84 3.14 -11.15 2.79
CA SER A 84 4.39 -11.28 3.54
C SER A 84 5.12 -12.61 3.31
N GLY A 85 4.40 -13.68 2.96
CA GLY A 85 5.00 -15.01 2.72
C GLY A 85 5.74 -15.11 1.40
N SER A 86 5.09 -14.72 0.30
CA SER A 86 5.70 -14.74 -1.05
C SER A 86 6.50 -13.48 -1.39
N GLY A 87 6.23 -12.39 -0.67
CA GLY A 87 6.79 -11.07 -0.93
C GLY A 87 6.14 -10.30 -2.08
N ALA A 88 5.08 -10.81 -2.72
CA ALA A 88 4.35 -10.09 -3.76
C ALA A 88 3.77 -8.77 -3.23
N VAL A 89 3.86 -7.71 -4.03
CA VAL A 89 3.44 -6.35 -3.67
C VAL A 89 2.54 -5.79 -4.77
N ALA A 90 1.47 -5.10 -4.39
CA ALA A 90 0.73 -4.18 -5.24
C ALA A 90 0.79 -2.76 -4.68
N LEU A 91 0.91 -1.78 -5.57
CA LEU A 91 0.80 -0.35 -5.27
C LEU A 91 -0.28 0.26 -6.17
N ALA A 92 -1.13 1.09 -5.60
CA ALA A 92 -2.10 1.88 -6.35
C ALA A 92 -2.11 3.33 -5.86
N HIS A 93 -2.32 4.26 -6.78
CA HIS A 93 -2.51 5.68 -6.48
C HIS A 93 -3.98 6.03 -6.70
N LEU A 94 -4.71 6.20 -5.59
CA LEU A 94 -6.17 6.33 -5.60
C LEU A 94 -6.59 7.79 -5.40
N ASP A 95 -7.47 8.29 -6.27
CA ASP A 95 -8.00 9.66 -6.22
C ASP A 95 -9.40 9.77 -5.60
N GLY A 96 -9.93 8.66 -5.08
CA GLY A 96 -11.29 8.53 -4.56
C GLY A 96 -12.27 7.89 -5.54
N SER A 97 -11.95 7.81 -6.82
CA SER A 97 -12.75 7.11 -7.83
C SER A 97 -12.51 5.61 -7.78
N GLY A 98 -13.57 4.80 -7.74
CA GLY A 98 -13.45 3.34 -7.90
C GLY A 98 -12.62 2.64 -6.81
N THR A 99 -12.49 3.25 -5.63
CA THR A 99 -11.63 2.75 -4.54
C THR A 99 -11.92 1.30 -4.14
N ALA A 100 -13.19 0.89 -4.15
CA ALA A 100 -13.59 -0.47 -3.83
C ALA A 100 -13.07 -1.49 -4.86
N ASP A 101 -13.21 -1.17 -6.15
CA ASP A 101 -12.74 -2.02 -7.25
C ASP A 101 -11.21 -2.09 -7.26
N ALA A 102 -10.55 -0.96 -7.03
CA ALA A 102 -9.09 -0.90 -6.91
C ALA A 102 -8.59 -1.76 -5.75
N ALA A 103 -9.20 -1.66 -4.56
CA ALA A 103 -8.83 -2.47 -3.41
C ALA A 103 -9.02 -3.97 -3.68
N ALA A 104 -10.14 -4.36 -4.30
CA ALA A 104 -10.38 -5.76 -4.69
C ALA A 104 -9.34 -6.25 -5.72
N ALA A 105 -9.03 -5.42 -6.72
CA ALA A 105 -8.02 -5.72 -7.72
C ALA A 105 -6.62 -5.87 -7.10
N MET A 106 -6.22 -5.00 -6.17
CA MET A 106 -4.93 -5.11 -5.48
C MET A 106 -4.79 -6.45 -4.75
N VAL A 107 -5.82 -6.85 -3.98
CA VAL A 107 -5.80 -8.13 -3.26
C VAL A 107 -5.74 -9.31 -4.23
N ALA A 108 -6.55 -9.29 -5.29
CA ALA A 108 -6.57 -10.35 -6.29
C ALA A 108 -5.21 -10.49 -7.00
N ARG A 109 -4.57 -9.38 -7.37
CA ARG A 109 -3.24 -9.39 -8.03
C ARG A 109 -2.16 -9.92 -7.11
N VAL A 110 -2.14 -9.48 -5.85
CA VAL A 110 -1.17 -9.96 -4.87
C VAL A 110 -1.33 -11.46 -4.61
N GLN A 111 -2.57 -11.96 -4.52
CA GLN A 111 -2.85 -13.39 -4.37
C GLN A 111 -2.42 -14.21 -5.60
N GLN A 112 -2.70 -13.72 -6.81
CA GLN A 112 -2.25 -14.36 -8.06
C GLN A 112 -0.72 -14.50 -8.09
N LEU A 113 0.01 -13.41 -7.83
CA LEU A 113 1.48 -13.42 -7.80
C LEU A 113 2.05 -14.24 -6.64
N ALA A 114 1.31 -14.41 -5.55
CA ALA A 114 1.73 -15.23 -4.42
C ALA A 114 1.61 -16.74 -4.69
N ALA A 115 0.74 -17.15 -5.61
CA ALA A 115 0.51 -18.55 -5.95
C ALA A 115 1.60 -19.14 -6.88
N GLY A 116 2.37 -18.30 -7.58
CA GLY A 116 3.35 -18.70 -8.58
C GLY A 116 2.79 -18.61 -9.98
#